data_AF-A0A0E3NTQ9-F1
#
_entry.id   AF-A0A0E3NTQ9-F1
#
_cell.length_a   1.000
_cell.length_b   1.000
_cell.length_c   1.000
_cell.angle_alpha   90.00
_cell.angle_beta   90.00
_cell.angle_gamma   90.00
#
_symmetry.space_group_name_H-M   'P 1'
#
loop_
_entity.id
_entity.type
_entity.pdbx_description
1 polymer ?
#
loop_
_entity_poly.entity_id
_entity_poly.type
_entity_poly.pdbx_seq_one_letter_code
_entity_poly.pdbx_strand_id
1 'polypeptide(L)'
;MIEILKLAVCLPFLFYSSYLDLKTRRVPNRVWKLMLFSLSGFLIYEIVNGGVSFLLQLVFSFFSSLFLTYLLFRVRVFGGADAKALIAIGILCPVYPVLEFYGYTFPLLGFPPAGLFALTVLENSLFLTAAVPLGLFCYNILHFTPDMLKKPFYMLFAYRIKIKDLRRLLDKSRHIRLAERFELNNGKLYPSFAGRGINVNHNMVSRLEAHEEQGLLGSTVWVTPGLPFMLPITASFIMAIILGDLIYYFLKELFACF
;
A
#
# COMPACT_ATOMS: atom_id res chain seq x y z
N MET A 1 20.75 2.65 20.75
CA MET A 1 21.19 3.75 19.84
C MET A 1 21.41 3.29 18.40
N ILE A 2 22.05 2.15 18.16
CA ILE A 2 22.33 1.64 16.80
C ILE A 2 21.04 1.36 16.01
N GLU A 3 20.02 0.79 16.65
CA GLU A 3 18.72 0.56 16.03
C GLU A 3 18.06 1.85 15.53
N ILE A 4 18.09 2.91 16.33
CA ILE A 4 17.55 4.22 15.94
C ILE A 4 18.25 4.74 14.68
N LEU A 5 19.59 4.66 14.63
CA LEU A 5 20.37 5.11 13.48
C LEU A 5 20.04 4.29 12.24
N LYS A 6 19.96 2.97 12.37
CA LYS A 6 19.59 2.05 11.29
C LYS A 6 18.20 2.37 10.72
N LEU A 7 17.20 2.55 11.58
CA LEU A 7 15.84 2.92 11.18
C LEU A 7 15.80 4.31 10.54
N ALA A 8 16.56 5.26 11.08
CA ALA A 8 16.69 6.61 10.51
C ALA A 8 17.30 6.59 9.09
N VAL A 9 18.22 5.66 8.79
CA VAL A 9 18.75 5.47 7.44
C VAL A 9 17.74 4.77 6.52
N CYS A 10 16.95 3.81 7.01
CA CYS A 10 15.89 3.15 6.23
C CYS A 10 14.81 4.12 5.72
N LEU A 11 14.35 5.02 6.59
CA LEU A 11 13.19 5.88 6.32
C LEU A 11 13.34 6.74 5.04
N PRO A 12 14.44 7.46 4.79
CA PRO A 12 14.65 8.19 3.54
C PRO A 12 14.51 7.33 2.28
N PHE A 13 15.01 6.09 2.30
CA PHE A 13 14.86 5.19 1.15
C PHE A 13 13.42 4.78 0.93
N LEU A 14 12.66 4.50 2.00
CA LEU A 14 11.25 4.15 1.90
C LEU A 14 10.41 5.34 1.43
N PHE A 15 10.63 6.54 1.99
CA PHE A 15 9.97 7.77 1.53
C PHE A 15 10.29 8.08 0.07
N TYR A 16 11.57 7.99 -0.33
CA TYR A 16 11.97 8.22 -1.71
C TYR A 16 11.36 7.17 -2.65
N SER A 17 11.32 5.91 -2.25
CA SER A 17 10.69 4.84 -3.03
C SER A 17 9.17 5.05 -3.16
N SER A 18 8.51 5.48 -2.09
CA SER A 18 7.09 5.84 -2.09
C SER A 18 6.79 7.03 -3.00
N TYR A 19 7.63 8.08 -2.95
CA TYR A 19 7.54 9.23 -3.83
C TYR A 19 7.70 8.85 -5.30
N LEU A 20 8.72 8.04 -5.62
CA LEU A 20 8.93 7.56 -6.99
C LEU A 20 7.76 6.68 -7.45
N ASP A 21 7.24 5.79 -6.61
CA ASP A 21 6.12 4.94 -7.00
C ASP A 21 4.82 5.74 -7.22
N LEU A 22 4.59 6.80 -6.43
CA LEU A 22 3.50 7.76 -6.66
C LEU A 22 3.64 8.49 -8.00
N LYS A 23 4.86 8.95 -8.33
CA LYS A 23 5.10 9.78 -9.51
C LYS A 23 5.17 8.96 -10.80
N THR A 24 5.99 7.92 -10.82
CA THR A 24 6.37 7.18 -12.03
C THR A 24 5.94 5.72 -12.04
N ARG A 25 5.29 5.21 -10.98
CA ARG A 25 4.89 3.79 -10.81
C ARG A 25 6.04 2.79 -10.87
N ARG A 26 7.28 3.26 -10.72
CA ARG A 26 8.49 2.46 -10.87
C ARG A 26 9.58 2.94 -9.93
N VAL A 27 10.07 2.03 -9.11
CA VAL A 27 11.25 2.26 -8.26
C VAL A 27 12.47 1.60 -8.90
N PRO A 28 13.55 2.35 -9.22
CA PRO A 28 14.72 1.79 -9.87
C PRO A 28 15.50 0.87 -8.94
N ASN A 29 16.04 -0.23 -9.48
CA ASN A 29 16.80 -1.24 -8.71
C ASN A 29 18.02 -0.66 -7.98
N ARG A 30 18.54 0.49 -8.43
CA ARG A 30 19.65 1.18 -7.78
C ARG A 30 19.32 1.61 -6.36
N VAL A 31 18.07 1.99 -6.08
CA VAL A 31 17.64 2.43 -4.75
C VAL A 31 17.78 1.29 -3.74
N TRP A 32 17.26 0.11 -4.08
CA TRP A 32 17.35 -1.08 -3.23
C TRP A 32 18.78 -1.53 -2.98
N LYS A 33 19.63 -1.52 -4.03
CA LYS A 33 21.05 -1.85 -3.90
C LYS A 33 21.78 -0.84 -3.01
N LEU A 34 21.50 0.45 -3.15
CA LEU A 34 22.11 1.50 -2.33
C LEU A 34 21.67 1.35 -0.86
N MET A 35 20.38 1.07 -0.62
CA MET A 35 19.84 0.84 0.71
C MET A 35 20.55 -0.33 1.39
N LEU A 36 20.58 -1.51 0.75
CA LEU A 36 21.27 -2.68 1.29
C LEU A 36 22.76 -2.45 1.52
N PHE A 37 23.44 -1.78 0.59
CA PHE A 37 24.86 -1.47 0.74
C PHE A 37 25.12 -0.52 1.92
N SER A 38 24.36 0.58 2.01
CA SER A 38 24.53 1.58 3.07
C SER A 38 24.22 1.03 4.46
N LEU A 39 23.30 0.07 4.58
CA LEU A 39 22.97 -0.56 5.86
C LEU A 39 23.76 -1.85 6.16
N SER A 40 24.59 -2.34 5.23
CA SER A 40 25.32 -3.59 5.40
C SER A 40 26.20 -3.61 6.65
N GLY A 41 26.81 -2.47 7.01
CA GLY A 41 27.63 -2.35 8.23
C GLY A 41 26.83 -2.59 9.51
N PHE A 42 25.58 -2.12 9.59
CA PHE A 42 24.71 -2.38 10.74
C PHE A 42 24.36 -3.86 10.84
N LEU A 43 24.05 -4.49 9.70
CA LEU A 43 23.71 -5.91 9.65
C LEU A 43 24.91 -6.78 10.06
N ILE A 44 26.13 -6.45 9.62
CA ILE A 44 27.34 -7.15 10.05
C ILE A 44 27.55 -7.00 11.56
N TYR A 45 27.39 -5.78 12.08
CA TYR A 45 27.49 -5.53 13.53
C TYR A 45 26.48 -6.39 14.32
N GLU A 46 25.24 -6.50 13.86
CA GLU A 46 24.22 -7.32 14.50
C GLU A 46 24.52 -8.82 14.42
N ILE A 47 25.06 -9.30 13.29
CA ILE A 47 25.50 -10.69 13.16
C ILE A 47 26.62 -11.02 14.16
N VAL A 48 27.62 -10.14 14.28
CA VAL A 48 28.76 -10.37 15.17
C VAL A 48 28.33 -10.40 16.64
N ASN A 49 27.41 -9.52 17.04
CA ASN A 49 26.96 -9.44 18.43
C ASN A 49 25.86 -10.46 18.77
N GLY A 50 24.93 -10.71 17.84
CA GLY A 50 23.79 -11.61 18.03
C GLY A 50 24.10 -13.09 17.77
N GLY A 51 25.22 -13.38 17.11
CA GLY A 51 25.71 -14.73 16.87
C GLY A 51 24.74 -15.61 16.08
N VAL A 52 24.68 -16.91 16.44
CA VAL A 52 23.89 -17.91 15.73
C VAL A 52 22.38 -17.65 15.80
N SER A 53 21.88 -17.17 16.94
CA SER A 53 20.45 -16.87 17.12
C SER A 53 19.97 -15.80 16.15
N PHE A 54 20.75 -14.71 16.00
CA PHE A 54 20.44 -13.65 15.06
C PHE A 54 20.50 -14.15 13.61
N LEU A 55 21.51 -14.97 13.26
CA LEU A 55 21.63 -15.56 11.94
C LEU A 55 20.41 -16.43 11.58
N LEU A 56 19.94 -17.26 12.50
CA LEU A 56 18.73 -18.07 12.29
C LEU A 56 17.50 -17.18 12.05
N GLN A 57 17.37 -16.09 12.82
CA GLN A 57 16.25 -15.16 12.68
C GLN A 57 16.33 -14.36 11.38
N LEU A 58 17.53 -13.97 10.93
CA LEU A 58 17.78 -13.35 9.63
C LEU A 58 17.38 -14.27 8.47
N VAL A 59 17.83 -15.53 8.51
CA VAL A 59 17.48 -16.54 7.52
C VAL A 59 15.96 -16.74 7.48
N PHE A 60 15.35 -16.90 8.64
CA PHE A 60 13.90 -17.08 8.76
C PHE A 60 13.12 -15.86 8.26
N SER A 61 13.53 -14.64 8.62
CA SER A 61 12.94 -13.39 8.14
C SER A 61 13.05 -13.24 6.62
N PHE A 62 14.22 -13.57 6.05
CA PHE A 62 14.43 -13.50 4.61
C PHE A 62 13.53 -14.49 3.85
N PHE A 63 13.50 -15.76 4.27
CA PHE A 63 12.70 -16.77 3.60
C PHE A 63 11.19 -16.54 3.76
N SER A 64 10.75 -16.12 4.94
CA SER A 64 9.33 -15.76 5.16
C SER A 64 8.93 -14.56 4.29
N SER A 65 9.75 -13.50 4.25
CA SER A 65 9.51 -12.32 3.41
C SER A 65 9.47 -12.67 1.92
N LEU A 66 10.39 -13.52 1.47
CA LEU A 66 10.45 -13.99 0.08
C LEU A 66 9.23 -14.84 -0.27
N PHE A 67 8.89 -15.82 0.57
CA PHE A 67 7.74 -16.70 0.37
C PHE A 67 6.43 -15.91 0.27
N LEU A 68 6.22 -14.99 1.22
CA LEU A 68 4.99 -14.20 1.30
C LEU A 68 4.88 -13.21 0.15
N THR A 69 5.99 -12.56 -0.21
CA THR A 69 6.07 -11.70 -1.40
C THR A 69 5.75 -12.49 -2.67
N TYR A 70 6.32 -13.68 -2.82
CA TYR A 70 6.06 -14.54 -3.98
C TYR A 70 4.58 -14.94 -4.06
N LEU A 71 3.96 -15.30 -2.93
CA LEU A 71 2.53 -15.61 -2.86
C LEU A 71 1.68 -14.41 -3.29
N LEU A 72 1.95 -13.23 -2.73
CA LEU A 72 1.22 -12.00 -3.05
C LEU A 72 1.44 -11.53 -4.49
N PHE A 73 2.63 -11.78 -5.04
CA PHE A 73 2.92 -11.53 -6.45
C PHE A 73 2.14 -12.49 -7.36
N ARG A 74 2.01 -13.77 -6.99
CA ARG A 74 1.20 -14.76 -7.73
C ARG A 74 -0.28 -14.42 -7.72
N VAL A 75 -0.80 -13.92 -6.60
CA VAL A 75 -2.17 -13.40 -6.48
C VAL A 75 -2.31 -12.02 -7.15
N ARG A 76 -1.21 -11.44 -7.64
CA ARG A 76 -1.12 -10.15 -8.36
C ARG A 76 -1.59 -8.95 -7.51
N VAL A 77 -1.44 -9.05 -6.20
CA VAL A 77 -1.70 -7.93 -5.25
C VAL A 77 -0.49 -7.00 -5.24
N PHE A 78 0.72 -7.57 -5.24
CA PHE A 78 1.97 -6.82 -5.13
C PHE A 78 2.57 -6.46 -6.49
N GLY A 79 3.09 -5.24 -6.58
CA GLY A 79 4.01 -4.83 -7.62
C GLY A 79 5.45 -5.27 -7.31
N GLY A 80 6.32 -5.12 -8.31
CA GLY A 80 7.74 -5.46 -8.16
C GLY A 80 8.51 -4.53 -7.21
N ALA A 81 8.02 -3.30 -6.97
CA ALA A 81 8.61 -2.39 -5.98
C ALA A 81 8.24 -2.82 -4.56
N ASP A 82 6.96 -3.10 -4.31
CA ASP A 82 6.43 -3.57 -3.01
C ASP A 82 7.16 -4.84 -2.55
N ALA A 83 7.33 -5.78 -3.47
CA ALA A 83 8.07 -7.01 -3.26
C ALA A 83 9.50 -6.79 -2.79
N LYS A 84 10.23 -5.89 -3.47
CA LYS A 84 11.61 -5.57 -3.12
C LYS A 84 11.70 -4.83 -1.79
N ALA A 85 10.72 -3.98 -1.49
CA ALA A 85 10.65 -3.29 -0.21
C ALA A 85 10.54 -4.28 0.94
N LEU A 86 9.58 -5.22 0.86
CA LEU A 86 9.37 -6.18 1.93
C LEU A 86 10.58 -7.10 2.13
N ILE A 87 11.17 -7.61 1.04
CA ILE A 87 12.38 -8.43 1.12
C ILE A 87 13.54 -7.64 1.73
N ALA A 88 13.73 -6.38 1.31
CA ALA A 88 14.81 -5.57 1.84
C ALA A 88 14.60 -5.21 3.32
N ILE A 89 13.36 -4.97 3.75
CA ILE A 89 13.02 -4.79 5.18
C ILE A 89 13.29 -6.10 5.94
N GLY A 90 12.91 -7.26 5.41
CA GLY A 90 13.15 -8.56 6.06
C GLY A 90 14.63 -8.90 6.24
N ILE A 91 15.48 -8.49 5.28
CA ILE A 91 16.94 -8.63 5.39
C ILE A 91 17.49 -7.62 6.39
N LEU A 92 17.13 -6.34 6.25
CA LEU A 92 17.74 -5.29 7.04
C LEU A 92 17.26 -5.32 8.48
N CYS A 93 15.98 -5.53 8.74
CA CYS A 93 15.38 -5.59 10.07
C CYS A 93 14.77 -6.99 10.31
N PRO A 94 15.58 -8.03 10.56
CA PRO A 94 15.09 -9.39 10.74
C PRO A 94 14.41 -9.60 12.10
N VAL A 95 14.76 -8.78 13.08
CA VAL A 95 14.21 -8.78 14.44
C VAL A 95 13.47 -7.48 14.67
N TYR A 96 12.42 -7.54 15.49
CA TYR A 96 11.70 -6.36 15.95
C TYR A 96 12.62 -5.38 16.68
N PRO A 97 12.75 -4.11 16.22
CA PRO A 97 13.55 -3.12 16.92
C PRO A 97 12.82 -2.68 18.20
N VAL A 98 13.54 -2.66 19.32
CA VAL A 98 13.01 -2.22 20.62
C VAL A 98 13.73 -0.96 21.03
N LEU A 99 13.01 0.16 21.03
CA LEU A 99 13.60 1.48 21.27
C LEU A 99 13.22 1.96 22.67
N GLU A 100 14.22 2.29 23.47
CA GLU A 100 14.03 2.99 24.74
C GLU A 100 14.28 4.48 24.54
N PHE A 101 13.26 5.32 24.76
CA PHE A 101 13.34 6.76 24.57
C PHE A 101 12.57 7.50 25.67
N TYR A 102 13.28 8.33 26.45
CA TYR A 102 12.70 9.12 27.56
C TYR A 102 11.81 8.31 28.52
N GLY A 103 12.20 7.08 28.85
CA GLY A 103 11.47 6.20 29.78
C GLY A 103 10.29 5.45 29.15
N TYR A 104 10.02 5.63 27.86
CA TYR A 104 9.07 4.82 27.11
C TYR A 104 9.79 3.74 26.29
N THR A 105 9.23 2.54 26.28
CA THR A 105 9.65 1.41 25.44
C THR A 105 8.74 1.34 24.22
N PHE A 106 9.30 1.50 23.03
CA PHE A 106 8.62 1.32 21.76
C PHE A 106 8.96 -0.07 21.18
N PRO A 107 7.98 -0.77 20.58
CA PRO A 107 6.61 -0.34 20.29
C PRO A 107 5.67 -0.28 21.50
N LEU A 108 4.74 0.70 21.52
CA LEU A 108 3.84 0.96 22.65
C LEU A 108 2.82 -0.15 22.93
N LEU A 109 2.29 -0.81 21.89
CA LEU A 109 1.26 -1.85 22.01
C LEU A 109 1.85 -3.27 21.99
N GLY A 110 3.18 -3.38 21.90
CA GLY A 110 3.90 -4.65 21.80
C GLY A 110 3.97 -5.24 20.38
N PHE A 111 4.55 -6.44 20.29
CA PHE A 111 4.81 -7.14 19.04
C PHE A 111 4.63 -8.66 19.23
N PRO A 112 4.36 -9.41 18.15
CA PRO A 112 4.08 -10.84 18.25
C PRO A 112 5.32 -11.66 18.68
N PRO A 113 5.15 -12.84 19.31
CA PRO A 113 6.25 -13.69 19.77
C PRO A 113 7.24 -14.10 18.66
N ALA A 114 6.78 -14.16 17.41
CA ALA A 114 7.64 -14.45 16.26
C ALA A 114 8.74 -13.38 16.05
N GLY A 115 8.52 -12.14 16.52
CA GLY A 115 9.50 -11.06 16.48
C GLY A 115 9.95 -10.63 15.08
N LEU A 116 9.20 -11.00 14.03
CA LEU A 116 9.54 -10.70 12.64
C LEU A 116 8.99 -9.35 12.22
N PHE A 117 9.85 -8.34 12.22
CA PHE A 117 9.46 -6.96 11.92
C PHE A 117 8.83 -6.81 10.52
N ALA A 118 9.38 -7.46 9.51
CA ALA A 118 8.85 -7.38 8.14
C ALA A 118 7.41 -7.91 8.02
N LEU A 119 7.04 -8.93 8.80
CA LEU A 119 5.67 -9.45 8.81
C LEU A 119 4.70 -8.44 9.42
N THR A 120 5.04 -7.85 10.56
CA THR A 120 4.22 -6.79 11.15
C THR A 120 4.07 -5.60 10.20
N VAL A 121 5.13 -5.21 9.49
CA VAL A 121 5.05 -4.15 8.48
C VAL A 121 4.09 -4.53 7.36
N LEU A 122 4.12 -5.78 6.89
CA LEU A 122 3.16 -6.25 5.89
C LEU A 122 1.73 -6.23 6.44
N GLU A 123 1.49 -6.81 7.60
CA GLU A 123 0.16 -6.95 8.21
C GLU A 123 -0.50 -5.59 8.45
N ASN A 124 0.23 -4.68 9.11
CA ASN A 124 -0.24 -3.31 9.31
C ASN A 124 -0.46 -2.60 7.97
N SER A 125 0.35 -2.85 6.93
CA SER A 125 0.15 -2.22 5.60
C SER A 125 -1.11 -2.72 4.90
N LEU A 126 -1.46 -4.01 5.07
CA LEU A 126 -2.71 -4.57 4.58
C LEU A 126 -3.90 -3.95 5.32
N PHE A 127 -3.79 -3.77 6.63
CA PHE A 127 -4.81 -3.11 7.44
C PHE A 127 -5.04 -1.65 7.00
N LEU A 128 -3.96 -0.87 6.81
CA LEU A 128 -4.03 0.48 6.28
C LEU A 128 -4.65 0.53 4.88
N THR A 129 -4.37 -0.46 4.04
CA THR A 129 -4.96 -0.56 2.69
C THR A 129 -6.44 -0.91 2.76
N ALA A 130 -6.86 -1.75 3.70
CA ALA A 130 -8.26 -2.07 3.94
C ALA A 130 -9.08 -0.87 4.45
N ALA A 131 -8.42 0.12 5.08
CA ALA A 131 -9.07 1.38 5.47
C ALA A 131 -9.41 2.27 4.27
N VAL A 132 -8.77 2.10 3.11
CA VAL A 132 -9.03 2.93 1.91
C VAL A 132 -10.47 2.77 1.39
N PRO A 133 -10.98 1.54 1.16
CA PRO A 133 -12.39 1.36 0.78
C PRO A 133 -13.38 1.95 1.78
N LEU A 134 -13.09 1.85 3.07
CA LEU A 134 -13.93 2.44 4.12
C LEU A 134 -13.93 3.97 4.05
N GLY A 135 -12.77 4.59 3.85
CA GLY A 135 -12.65 6.03 3.65
C GLY A 135 -13.38 6.52 2.39
N LEU A 136 -13.29 5.77 1.28
CA LEU A 136 -14.05 6.05 0.05
C LEU A 136 -15.55 5.94 0.28
N PHE A 137 -16.01 4.94 1.04
CA PHE A 137 -17.42 4.79 1.36
C PHE A 137 -17.94 5.95 2.19
N CYS A 138 -17.22 6.38 3.22
CA CYS A 138 -17.56 7.58 3.99
C CYS A 138 -17.59 8.83 3.08
N TYR A 139 -16.60 9.01 2.22
CA TYR A 139 -16.58 10.11 1.24
C TYR A 139 -17.81 10.09 0.32
N ASN A 140 -18.19 8.92 -0.16
CA ASN A 140 -19.35 8.75 -1.04
C ASN A 140 -20.69 8.97 -0.31
N ILE A 141 -20.78 8.67 0.99
CA ILE A 141 -21.95 9.00 1.81
C ILE A 141 -22.06 10.53 1.99
N LEU A 142 -20.94 11.22 2.22
CA LEU A 142 -20.93 12.68 2.36
C LEU A 142 -21.29 13.40 1.05
N HIS A 143 -20.92 12.83 -0.10
CA HIS A 143 -21.24 13.33 -1.44
C HIS A 143 -22.33 12.52 -2.14
N PHE A 144 -23.30 12.04 -1.37
CA PHE A 144 -24.30 11.11 -1.83
C PHE A 144 -25.19 11.67 -2.96
N THR A 145 -25.43 10.85 -3.97
CA THR A 145 -26.46 11.08 -5.01
C THR A 145 -27.38 9.86 -5.08
N PRO A 146 -28.70 10.03 -5.30
CA PRO A 146 -29.66 8.92 -5.32
C PRO A 146 -29.30 7.80 -6.30
N ASP A 147 -28.66 8.14 -7.42
CA ASP A 147 -28.16 7.18 -8.41
C ASP A 147 -27.11 6.21 -7.87
N MET A 148 -26.41 6.55 -6.79
CA MET A 148 -25.38 5.68 -6.20
C MET A 148 -25.98 4.43 -5.55
N LEU A 149 -27.24 4.50 -5.08
CA LEU A 149 -27.94 3.33 -4.54
C LEU A 149 -28.19 2.24 -5.58
N LYS A 150 -28.15 2.57 -6.87
CA LYS A 150 -28.25 1.57 -7.94
C LYS A 150 -27.04 0.63 -7.96
N LYS A 151 -25.90 1.06 -7.39
CA LYS A 151 -24.63 0.32 -7.38
C LYS A 151 -23.88 0.52 -6.03
N PRO A 152 -24.39 0.00 -4.91
CA PRO A 152 -23.79 0.25 -3.59
C PRO A 152 -22.36 -0.27 -3.46
N PHE A 153 -22.04 -1.39 -4.11
CA PHE A 153 -20.66 -1.94 -4.12
C PHE A 153 -19.62 -0.96 -4.71
N TYR A 154 -20.02 -0.09 -5.63
CA TYR A 154 -19.10 0.87 -6.25
C TYR A 154 -18.69 1.95 -5.25
N MET A 155 -19.54 2.23 -4.26
CA MET A 155 -19.26 3.24 -3.23
C MET A 155 -18.08 2.86 -2.34
N LEU A 156 -17.72 1.58 -2.25
CA LEU A 156 -16.54 1.13 -1.50
C LEU A 156 -15.25 1.29 -2.30
N PHE A 157 -15.29 1.14 -3.63
CA PHE A 157 -14.06 1.02 -4.45
C PHE A 157 -13.86 2.17 -5.44
N ALA A 158 -14.86 3.02 -5.62
CA ALA A 158 -14.85 4.10 -6.60
C ALA A 158 -15.63 5.31 -6.08
N TYR A 159 -15.38 6.47 -6.66
CA TYR A 159 -16.13 7.70 -6.40
C TYR A 159 -16.53 8.35 -7.73
N ARG A 160 -17.56 9.20 -7.71
CA ARG A 160 -18.07 9.86 -8.93
C ARG A 160 -17.34 11.17 -9.19
N ILE A 161 -16.94 11.36 -10.45
CA ILE A 161 -16.33 12.60 -10.96
C ILE A 161 -17.03 13.02 -12.25
N LYS A 162 -17.09 14.33 -12.51
CA LYS A 162 -17.55 14.87 -13.79
C LYS A 162 -16.51 14.62 -14.90
N ILE A 163 -16.96 14.32 -16.12
CA ILE A 163 -16.05 14.03 -17.25
C ILE A 163 -15.08 15.19 -17.53
N LYS A 164 -15.57 16.44 -17.41
CA LYS A 164 -14.73 17.65 -17.54
C LYS A 164 -13.61 17.73 -16.51
N ASP A 165 -13.86 17.29 -15.28
CA ASP A 165 -12.86 17.27 -14.21
C ASP A 165 -11.90 16.09 -14.35
N LEU A 166 -12.35 14.98 -14.95
CA LEU A 166 -11.49 13.83 -15.27
C LEU A 166 -10.34 14.24 -16.20
N ARG A 167 -10.61 15.05 -17.23
CA ARG A 167 -9.58 15.57 -18.14
C ARG A 167 -8.54 16.41 -17.40
N ARG A 168 -8.98 17.34 -16.55
CA ARG A 168 -8.09 18.17 -15.72
C ARG A 168 -7.20 17.34 -14.79
N LEU A 169 -7.74 16.24 -14.25
CA LEU A 169 -6.99 15.35 -13.36
C LEU A 169 -5.98 14.48 -14.12
N LEU A 170 -6.31 14.11 -15.36
CA LEU A 170 -5.40 13.43 -16.27
C LEU A 170 -4.19 14.33 -16.61
N ASP A 171 -4.43 15.60 -16.93
CA ASP A 171 -3.38 16.58 -17.24
C ASP A 171 -2.46 16.82 -16.04
N LYS A 172 -3.01 16.80 -14.82
CA LYS A 172 -2.24 16.88 -13.57
C LYS A 172 -1.46 15.60 -13.23
N SER A 173 -1.42 14.62 -14.14
CA SER A 173 -0.74 13.32 -13.95
C SER A 173 -1.20 12.56 -12.71
N ARG A 174 -2.44 12.79 -12.25
CA ARG A 174 -2.98 11.99 -11.15
C ARG A 174 -3.38 10.63 -11.72
N HIS A 175 -2.77 9.59 -11.20
CA HIS A 175 -3.03 8.21 -11.63
C HIS A 175 -4.40 7.73 -11.14
N ILE A 176 -5.43 8.10 -11.88
CA ILE A 176 -6.81 7.68 -11.68
C ILE A 176 -7.13 6.58 -12.68
N ARG A 177 -7.91 5.59 -12.25
CA ARG A 177 -8.41 4.53 -13.13
C ARG A 177 -9.92 4.62 -13.26
N LEU A 178 -10.44 4.34 -14.44
CA LEU A 178 -11.88 4.23 -14.65
C LEU A 178 -12.38 2.93 -14.01
N ALA A 179 -13.37 3.03 -13.13
CA ALA A 179 -13.95 1.87 -12.45
C ALA A 179 -14.93 1.10 -13.36
N GLU A 180 -15.37 1.72 -14.45
CA GLU A 180 -16.32 1.16 -15.41
C GLU A 180 -15.66 0.91 -16.76
N ARG A 181 -15.94 -0.26 -17.32
CA ARG A 181 -15.77 -0.54 -18.75
C ARG A 181 -17.09 -0.27 -19.44
N PHE A 182 -17.02 0.48 -20.54
CA PHE A 182 -18.16 0.79 -21.37
C PHE A 182 -18.11 -0.10 -22.61
N GLU A 183 -19.01 -1.08 -22.70
CA GLU A 183 -19.18 -1.91 -23.89
C GLU A 183 -20.45 -1.45 -24.63
N LEU A 184 -20.30 -1.19 -25.93
CA LEU A 184 -21.37 -0.71 -26.78
C LEU A 184 -22.11 -1.91 -27.36
N ASN A 185 -23.36 -2.12 -26.95
CA ASN A 185 -24.18 -3.22 -27.46
C ASN A 185 -25.54 -2.66 -27.90
N ASN A 186 -25.89 -2.86 -29.17
CA ASN A 186 -27.14 -2.39 -29.78
C ASN A 186 -27.47 -0.90 -29.50
N GLY A 187 -26.48 -0.02 -29.61
CA GLY A 187 -26.66 1.43 -29.44
C GLY A 187 -26.84 1.90 -27.98
N LYS A 188 -26.73 1.01 -26.99
CA LYS A 188 -26.70 1.34 -25.56
C LYS A 188 -25.38 0.96 -24.92
N LEU A 189 -24.90 1.82 -24.02
CA LEU A 189 -23.68 1.59 -23.25
C LEU A 189 -24.00 0.81 -21.98
N TYR A 190 -23.39 -0.36 -21.82
CA TYR A 190 -23.48 -1.15 -20.59
C TYR A 190 -22.20 -0.96 -19.76
N PRO A 191 -22.29 -0.31 -18.58
CA PRO A 191 -21.14 -0.19 -17.68
C PRO A 191 -20.92 -1.50 -16.91
N SER A 192 -19.79 -2.17 -17.15
CA SER A 192 -19.33 -3.32 -16.35
C SER A 192 -18.21 -2.91 -15.39
N PHE A 193 -18.20 -3.47 -14.17
CA PHE A 193 -17.20 -3.12 -13.17
C PHE A 193 -15.84 -3.66 -13.59
N ALA A 194 -14.90 -2.76 -13.85
CA ALA A 194 -13.51 -3.12 -14.08
C ALA A 194 -12.80 -3.18 -12.73
N GLY A 195 -12.76 -4.36 -12.10
CA GLY A 195 -12.22 -4.52 -10.73
C GLY A 195 -10.78 -4.05 -10.51
N ARG A 196 -9.96 -3.89 -11.56
CA ARG A 196 -8.60 -3.31 -11.48
C ARG A 196 -8.51 -1.84 -11.88
N GLY A 197 -9.62 -1.29 -12.35
CA GLY A 197 -9.73 -0.05 -13.08
C GLY A 197 -9.03 -0.09 -14.44
N ILE A 198 -9.54 0.70 -15.39
CA ILE A 198 -8.94 0.87 -16.72
C ILE A 198 -8.05 2.11 -16.70
N ASN A 199 -6.84 1.99 -17.25
CA ASN A 199 -5.95 3.15 -17.40
C ASN A 199 -6.60 4.16 -18.34
N VAL A 200 -6.72 5.39 -17.86
CA VAL A 200 -7.35 6.48 -18.59
C VAL A 200 -6.33 7.08 -19.55
N ASN A 201 -6.66 7.10 -20.84
CA ASN A 201 -5.88 7.75 -21.88
C ASN A 201 -6.68 8.92 -22.47
N HIS A 202 -5.99 9.86 -23.12
CA HIS A 202 -6.63 10.99 -23.79
C HIS A 202 -7.72 10.53 -24.79
N ASN A 203 -7.42 9.54 -25.63
CA ASN A 203 -8.40 8.96 -26.56
C ASN A 203 -9.63 8.38 -25.87
N MET A 204 -9.48 7.84 -24.66
CA MET A 204 -10.58 7.28 -23.88
C MET A 204 -11.47 8.38 -23.30
N VAL A 205 -10.87 9.46 -22.79
CA VAL A 205 -11.62 10.63 -22.31
C VAL A 205 -12.39 11.27 -23.46
N SER A 206 -11.76 11.47 -24.63
CA SER A 206 -12.45 12.02 -25.80
C SER A 206 -13.61 11.15 -26.27
N ARG A 207 -13.48 9.82 -26.18
CA ARG A 207 -14.61 8.92 -26.41
C ARG A 207 -15.71 9.16 -25.39
N LEU A 208 -15.41 9.23 -24.10
CA LEU A 208 -16.42 9.48 -23.06
C LEU A 208 -17.14 10.83 -23.26
N GLU A 209 -16.41 11.89 -23.62
CA GLU A 209 -16.97 13.20 -23.98
C GLU A 209 -17.93 13.09 -25.17
N ALA A 210 -17.55 12.36 -26.23
CA ALA A 210 -18.45 12.16 -27.38
C ALA A 210 -19.72 11.38 -27.03
N HIS A 211 -19.64 10.40 -26.11
CA HIS A 211 -20.82 9.65 -25.66
C HIS A 211 -21.70 10.47 -24.70
N GLU A 212 -21.13 11.44 -23.97
CA GLU A 212 -21.87 12.44 -23.20
C GLU A 212 -22.65 13.38 -24.15
N GLU A 213 -22.01 13.89 -25.20
CA GLU A 213 -22.65 14.76 -26.20
C GLU A 213 -23.79 14.07 -26.96
N GLN A 214 -23.65 12.77 -27.21
CA GLN A 214 -24.69 11.94 -27.83
C GLN A 214 -25.84 11.56 -26.87
N GLY A 215 -25.77 11.96 -25.59
CA GLY A 215 -26.77 11.62 -24.56
C GLY A 215 -26.78 10.15 -24.14
N LEU A 216 -25.77 9.37 -24.55
CA LEU A 216 -25.63 7.94 -24.23
C LEU A 216 -25.08 7.70 -22.82
N LEU A 217 -24.40 8.70 -22.25
CA LEU A 217 -23.77 8.65 -20.94
C LEU A 217 -24.12 9.89 -20.12
N GLY A 218 -24.32 9.71 -18.81
CA GLY A 218 -24.45 10.85 -17.89
C GLY A 218 -23.13 11.62 -17.76
N SER A 219 -23.20 12.85 -17.26
CA SER A 219 -22.05 13.75 -17.10
C SER A 219 -21.02 13.31 -16.04
N THR A 220 -21.24 12.17 -15.39
CA THR A 220 -20.41 11.65 -14.31
C THR A 220 -20.05 10.20 -14.53
N VAL A 221 -18.81 9.86 -14.18
CA VAL A 221 -18.24 8.52 -14.31
C VAL A 221 -17.63 8.07 -12.98
N TRP A 222 -17.61 6.76 -12.76
CA TRP A 222 -16.98 6.16 -11.60
C TRP A 222 -15.48 5.98 -11.82
N VAL A 223 -14.71 6.44 -10.84
CA VAL A 223 -13.25 6.35 -10.86
C VAL A 223 -12.70 5.77 -9.57
N THR A 224 -11.64 4.99 -9.68
CA THR A 224 -10.93 4.37 -8.56
C THR A 224 -9.55 5.02 -8.40
N PRO A 225 -9.15 5.41 -7.18
CA PRO A 225 -7.81 5.91 -6.95
C PRO A 225 -6.79 4.78 -7.12
N GLY A 226 -5.75 5.00 -7.93
CA GLY A 226 -4.65 4.05 -8.03
C GLY A 226 -3.64 4.25 -6.91
N LEU A 227 -3.94 3.93 -5.66
CA LEU A 227 -2.94 4.12 -4.59
C LEU A 227 -1.81 3.07 -4.71
N PRO A 228 -0.53 3.48 -4.74
CA PRO A 228 0.59 2.55 -4.70
C PRO A 228 0.71 1.88 -3.34
N PHE A 229 0.95 0.57 -3.31
CA PHE A 229 1.04 -0.21 -2.07
C PHE A 229 2.33 0.09 -1.27
N MET A 230 3.36 0.63 -1.93
CA MET A 230 4.55 1.22 -1.29
C MET A 230 4.23 2.27 -0.21
N LEU A 231 3.12 2.99 -0.35
CA LEU A 231 2.72 4.06 0.56
C LEU A 231 2.19 3.48 1.89
N PRO A 232 1.22 2.53 1.90
CA PRO A 232 0.90 1.72 3.08
C PRO A 232 2.11 1.02 3.71
N ILE A 233 3.04 0.45 2.93
CA ILE A 233 4.25 -0.18 3.48
C ILE A 233 5.10 0.84 4.26
N THR A 234 5.30 2.03 3.70
CA THR A 234 6.12 3.07 4.35
C THR A 234 5.44 3.61 5.61
N ALA A 235 4.14 3.86 5.56
CA ALA A 235 3.36 4.28 6.72
C ALA A 235 3.37 3.18 7.81
N SER A 236 3.22 1.93 7.39
CA SER A 236 3.27 0.77 8.26
C SER A 236 4.63 0.58 8.93
N PHE A 237 5.73 0.84 8.23
CA PHE A 237 7.08 0.79 8.82
C PHE A 237 7.21 1.73 10.01
N ILE A 238 6.72 2.97 9.88
CA ILE A 238 6.70 3.96 10.96
C ILE A 238 5.73 3.53 12.07
N MET A 239 4.55 3.06 11.68
CA MET A 239 3.52 2.59 12.60
C MET A 239 3.98 1.40 13.44
N ALA A 240 4.69 0.45 12.85
CA ALA A 240 5.26 -0.70 13.53
C ALA A 240 6.31 -0.26 14.56
N ILE A 241 7.16 0.71 14.23
CA ILE A 241 8.15 1.23 15.19
C ILE A 241 7.47 1.88 16.40
N ILE A 242 6.42 2.68 16.18
CA ILE A 242 5.78 3.48 17.24
C ILE A 242 4.75 2.65 18.01
N LEU A 243 3.78 2.09 17.30
CA LEU A 243 2.62 1.42 17.90
C LEU A 243 2.87 -0.06 18.07
N GLY A 244 3.56 -0.71 17.14
CA GLY A 244 3.74 -2.15 17.19
C GLY A 244 2.88 -2.89 16.19
N ASP A 245 2.49 -4.10 16.55
CA ASP A 245 1.60 -4.94 15.74
C ASP A 245 0.15 -4.76 16.18
N LEU A 246 -0.66 -4.14 15.30
CA LEU A 246 -2.05 -3.82 15.63
C LEU A 246 -2.90 -5.07 15.76
N ILE A 247 -2.70 -6.04 14.86
CA ILE A 247 -3.52 -7.26 14.83
C ILE A 247 -3.23 -8.07 16.09
N TYR A 248 -1.94 -8.23 16.42
CA TYR A 248 -1.54 -8.87 17.66
C TYR A 248 -2.12 -8.17 18.89
N TYR A 249 -2.08 -6.84 18.94
CA TYR A 249 -2.69 -6.07 20.03
C TYR A 249 -4.20 -6.35 20.16
N PHE A 250 -4.95 -6.22 19.07
CA PHE A 250 -6.39 -6.48 19.09
C PHE A 250 -6.72 -7.92 19.49
N LEU A 251 -5.97 -8.91 18.99
CA LEU A 251 -6.16 -10.31 19.37
C LEU A 251 -5.86 -10.51 20.85
N LYS A 252 -4.77 -9.95 21.37
CA LYS A 252 -4.39 -10.05 22.77
C LYS A 252 -5.48 -9.47 23.68
N GLU A 253 -6.01 -8.30 23.36
CA GLU A 253 -7.11 -7.68 24.12
C GLU A 253 -8.40 -8.49 24.03
N LEU A 254 -8.73 -9.02 22.84
CA LEU A 254 -9.89 -9.88 22.66
C LEU A 254 -9.80 -11.13 23.54
N PHE A 255 -8.66 -11.82 23.54
CA PHE A 255 -8.43 -13.01 24.37
C PHE A 255 -8.32 -12.70 25.86
N ALA A 256 -7.89 -11.49 26.25
CA ALA A 256 -7.88 -11.07 27.65
C ALA A 256 -9.28 -10.80 28.21
N CYS A 257 -10.26 -10.55 27.33
CA CYS A 257 -11.65 -10.31 27.70
C CYS A 257 -12.48 -11.59 27.86
N PHE A 258 -11.94 -12.76 27.50
CA PHE A 258 -12.54 -14.09 27.66
C PHE A 258 -11.81 -14.88 28.76
#